data_AF-U2RWW7-F1
#
_entry.id   AF-U2RWW7-F1
#
_cell.length_a   1.000
_cell.length_b   1.000
_cell.length_c   1.000
_cell.angle_alpha   90.00
_cell.angle_beta   90.00
_cell.angle_gamma   90.00
#
_symmetry.space_group_name_H-M   'P 1'
#
loop_
_entity.id
_entity.type
_entity.pdbx_description
1 polymer ?
#
loop_
_entity_poly.entity_id
_entity_poly.type
_entity_poly.pdbx_seq_one_letter_code
_entity_poly.pdbx_strand_id
1 'polypeptide(L)' 'MNAALRRTLGWIAAVLLNVGALLFVVGLIVPRTGGGISVLALGIGLCVAGLAIGAGWMFGGRRDA' A
#
# COMPACT_ATOMS: atom_id res chain seq x y z
N MET A 1 -9.25 -10.48 18.05
CA MET A 1 -9.39 -9.21 17.28
C MET A 1 -10.86 -8.87 17.05
N ASN A 2 -11.26 -7.61 17.21
CA ASN A 2 -12.61 -7.14 16.85
C ASN A 2 -12.82 -7.24 15.32
N ALA A 3 -13.98 -7.75 14.87
CA ALA A 3 -14.31 -7.92 13.46
C ALA A 3 -14.22 -6.60 12.66
N ALA A 4 -14.54 -5.48 13.29
CA ALA A 4 -14.38 -4.15 12.70
C ALA A 4 -12.92 -3.86 12.35
N LEU A 5 -11.98 -4.16 13.26
CA LEU A 5 -10.56 -3.93 13.07
C LEU A 5 -9.99 -4.76 11.91
N ARG A 6 -10.39 -6.04 11.78
CA ARG A 6 -9.97 -6.88 10.65
C ARG A 6 -10.43 -6.31 9.31
N ARG A 7 -11.67 -5.82 9.22
CA ARG A 7 -12.19 -5.20 8.00
C ARG A 7 -11.45 -3.91 7.66
N THR A 8 -11.21 -3.05 8.66
CA THR A 8 -10.49 -1.79 8.46
C THR A 8 -9.06 -2.04 7.96
N LEU A 9 -8.33 -3.00 8.53
CA LEU A 9 -6.98 -3.35 8.08
C LEU A 9 -6.95 -3.87 6.63
N GLY A 10 -7.91 -4.73 6.25
CA GLY A 10 -8.03 -5.20 4.87
C GLY A 10 -8.35 -4.08 3.89
N TRP A 11 -9.26 -3.17 4.28
CA TRP A 11 -9.61 -1.99 3.49
C TRP A 11 -8.41 -1.04 3.32
N ILE A 12 -7.68 -0.75 4.40
CA ILE A 12 -6.47 0.10 4.36
C ILE A 12 -5.42 -0.51 3.42
N ALA A 13 -5.15 -1.81 3.53
CA ALA A 13 -4.20 -2.50 2.65
C ALA A 13 -4.60 -2.38 1.17
N ALA A 14 -5.88 -2.60 0.87
CA ALA A 14 -6.41 -2.46 -0.49
C ALA A 14 -6.26 -1.04 -1.03
N VAL A 15 -6.58 -0.02 -0.22
CA VAL A 15 -6.43 1.39 -0.61
C VAL A 15 -4.96 1.73 -0.86
N LEU A 16 -4.04 1.37 0.04
CA LEU A 16 -2.61 1.67 -0.14
C LEU A 16 -2.04 1.01 -1.41
N LEU A 17 -2.40 -0.24 -1.69
CA LEU A 17 -1.96 -0.93 -2.90
C LEU A 17 -2.50 -0.27 -4.17
N ASN A 18 -3.79 0.10 -4.19
CA ASN A 18 -4.39 0.74 -5.36
C ASN A 18 -3.79 2.13 -5.62
N VAL A 19 -3.67 2.97 -4.58
CA VAL A 19 -3.08 4.30 -4.70
C VAL A 19 -1.60 4.21 -5.08
N GLY A 20 -0.85 3.28 -4.48
CA GLY A 20 0.54 3.01 -4.84
C GLY A 20 0.70 2.56 -6.29
N ALA A 21 -0.15 1.66 -6.77
CA ALA A 21 -0.14 1.20 -8.16
C ALA A 21 -0.44 2.33 -9.14
N LEU A 22 -1.43 3.18 -8.82
CA LEU A 22 -1.77 4.35 -9.62
C LEU A 22 -0.59 5.33 -9.70
N LEU A 23 0.02 5.65 -8.56
CA LEU A 23 1.19 6.54 -8.50
C LEU A 23 2.42 5.93 -9.18
N PHE A 24 2.59 4.61 -9.13
CA PHE A 24 3.64 3.91 -9.83
C PHE A 24 3.48 4.06 -11.35
N VAL A 25 2.27 3.81 -11.88
CA VAL A 25 1.97 3.99 -13.31
C VAL A 25 2.17 5.45 -13.73
N VAL A 26 1.66 6.41 -12.94
CA VAL A 26 1.88 7.84 -13.19
C VAL A 26 3.38 8.17 -13.18
N GLY A 27 4.13 7.64 -12.22
CA GLY A 27 5.57 7.86 -12.10
C GLY A 27 6.40 7.24 -13.24
N LEU A 28 5.88 6.25 -13.96
CA LEU A 28 6.50 5.70 -15.17
C LEU A 28 6.24 6.57 -16.41
N ILE A 29 5.08 7.21 -16.48
CA ILE A 29 4.66 8.02 -17.64
C ILE A 29 5.17 9.46 -17.50
N VAL A 30 5.17 10.01 -16.28
CA VAL A 30 5.54 11.41 -16.04
C VAL A 30 7.06 11.58 -16.16
N PRO A 31 7.55 12.42 -17.09
CA PRO A 31 8.97 12.71 -17.22
C PRO A 31 9.48 13.40 -15.95
N ARG A 32 10.60 12.91 -15.39
CA ARG A 32 11.18 13.46 -14.16
C ARG A 32 11.87 14.80 -14.41
N THR A 33 11.15 15.89 -14.20
CA THR A 33 11.71 17.24 -14.23
C THR A 33 11.98 17.75 -12.81
N GLY A 34 13.23 17.66 -12.35
CA GLY A 34 13.70 18.32 -11.12
C GLY A 34 13.70 17.49 -9.82
N GLY A 35 14.58 17.88 -8.88
CA GLY A 35 15.01 17.13 -7.69
C GLY A 35 14.05 17.06 -6.49
N GLY A 36 12.74 17.09 -6.74
CA GLY A 36 11.72 16.86 -5.70
C GLY A 36 11.50 15.38 -5.36
N ILE A 37 10.53 15.10 -4.49
CA ILE A 37 10.13 13.72 -4.17
C ILE A 37 9.57 13.07 -5.44
N SER A 38 10.21 11.99 -5.89
CA SER A 38 9.80 11.27 -7.10
C SER A 38 8.44 10.60 -6.89
N VAL A 39 7.48 10.89 -7.78
CA VAL A 39 6.16 10.24 -7.82
C VAL A 39 6.29 8.71 -7.88
N LEU A 40 7.30 8.22 -8.61
CA LEU A 40 7.62 6.79 -8.66
C LEU A 40 8.04 6.25 -7.29
N ALA A 41 8.88 6.99 -6.55
CA ALA A 41 9.31 6.58 -5.21
C ALA A 41 8.13 6.56 -4.22
N LEU A 42 7.21 7.52 -4.32
CA LEU A 42 5.96 7.50 -3.55
C LEU A 42 5.08 6.29 -3.90
N GLY A 43 4.91 6.00 -5.19
CA GLY A 43 4.14 4.83 -5.65
C GLY A 43 4.72 3.51 -5.13
N ILE A 44 6.03 3.34 -5.23
CA ILE A 44 6.74 2.17 -4.67
C ILE A 44 6.52 2.08 -3.16
N GLY A 45 6.67 3.20 -2.44
CA GLY A 45 6.46 3.26 -0.99
C GLY A 45 5.06 2.83 -0.57
N LEU A 46 4.02 3.35 -1.24
CA LEU A 46 2.63 2.97 -0.96
C LEU A 46 2.34 1.50 -1.28
N CYS A 47 2.89 0.95 -2.36
CA CYS A 47 2.78 -0.47 -2.66
C CYS A 47 3.40 -1.34 -1.57
N VAL A 48 4.62 -1.03 -1.14
CA VAL A 48 5.32 -1.78 -0.08
C VAL A 48 4.57 -1.68 1.25
N ALA A 49 4.09 -0.50 1.62
CA ALA A 49 3.31 -0.30 2.84
C ALA A 49 1.97 -1.05 2.79
N GLY A 50 1.25 -1.02 1.67
CA GLY A 50 0.01 -1.79 1.49
C GLY A 50 0.26 -3.29 1.60
N LEU A 51 1.35 -3.79 1.00
CA LEU A 51 1.76 -5.19 1.10
C LEU A 51 2.11 -5.58 2.55
N ALA A 52 2.83 -4.74 3.28
CA ALA A 52 3.20 -4.97 4.67
C ALA A 52 1.97 -5.03 5.60
N ILE A 53 1.02 -4.11 5.42
CA ILE A 53 -0.24 -4.09 6.18
C ILE A 53 -1.08 -5.35 5.86
N GLY A 54 -1.18 -5.72 4.58
CA GLY A 54 -1.88 -6.93 4.15
C GLY A 54 -1.24 -8.22 4.68
N ALA A 55 0.09 -8.33 4.61
CA ALA A 55 0.84 -9.45 5.17
C ALA A 55 0.67 -9.53 6.70
N GLY A 56 0.84 -8.41 7.41
CA GLY A 56 0.62 -8.32 8.86
C GLY A 56 -0.78 -8.78 9.26
N TRP A 57 -1.80 -8.41 8.48
CA TRP A 57 -3.17 -8.90 8.68
C TRP A 57 -3.31 -10.41 8.46
N MET A 58 -2.74 -10.94 7.38
CA MET A 58 -2.83 -12.37 7.03
C MET A 58 -2.03 -13.27 7.99
N PHE A 59 -0.92 -12.80 8.53
CA PHE A 59 -0.15 -13.51 9.56
C PHE A 59 -0.77 -13.35 10.96
N GLY A 60 -1.36 -12.19 11.28
CA GLY A 60 -2.10 -11.99 12.52
C GLY A 60 -3.37 -12.86 12.59
N GLY A 61 -4.10 -12.99 11.49
CA GLY A 61 -5.30 -13.85 11.43
C GLY A 61 -5.03 -15.35 11.51
N ARG A 62 -3.83 -15.80 11.14
CA ARG A 62 -3.44 -17.22 11.27
C ARG A 62 -2.97 -17.61 12.68
N ARG A 63 -2.69 -16.65 13.56
CA ARG A 63 -2.32 -16.91 14.97
C ARG A 63 -3.54 -17.01 15.90
N ASP A 64 -4.71 -16.57 15.43
CA ASP A 64 -5.99 -16.60 16.15
C ASP A 64 -6.92 -17.76 15.69
N ALA A 65 -6.45 -18.63 14.80
CA ALA A 65 -7.20 -19.78 14.24
C ALA A 65 -6.53 -21.08 14.65
#